data_AF-A0A6J4TK96-F1
#
_entry.id   AF-A0A6J4TK96-F1
#
_cell.length_a   1.000
_cell.length_b   1.000
_cell.length_c   1.000
_cell.angle_alpha   90.00
_cell.angle_beta   90.00
_cell.angle_gamma   90.00
#
_symmetry.space_group_name_H-M   'P 1'
#
loop_
_entity.id
_entity.type
_entity.pdbx_description
1 polymer ?
#
loop_
_entity_poly.entity_id
_entity_poly.type
_entity_poly.pdbx_seq_one_letter_code
_entity_poly.pdbx_strand_id
1 'polypeptide(L)'
;MPGWHETGVLCRIGKTGAAMNKQGRGFGATLKQFREVQRVSQSKLAERAGFDHSYVSRLESAARTPTREAVEQLASALGLPHVEHDALLAAAGFLPREVSSLLAAEPEITQVLDLLQNDAVPEAYRANIRETLRLLAEGWRLALTPAKTGGLNGVAA
;
A
#
# COMPACT_ATOMS: atom_id res chain seq x y z
N MET A 1 4.72 8.38 30.09
CA MET A 1 5.45 7.81 28.95
C MET A 1 6.27 6.62 29.43
N PRO A 2 6.07 5.43 28.87
CA PRO A 2 7.11 4.39 28.89
C PRO A 2 7.38 3.94 27.44
N GLY A 3 8.62 3.79 26.95
CA GLY A 3 9.81 3.27 27.62
C GLY A 3 10.07 1.86 27.08
N TRP A 4 10.33 1.73 25.77
CA TRP A 4 10.66 0.45 25.14
C TRP A 4 12.11 0.10 25.47
N HIS A 5 12.32 -0.64 26.56
CA HIS A 5 13.64 -1.19 26.88
C HIS A 5 13.92 -2.43 26.04
N GLU A 6 15.10 -2.41 25.41
CA GLU A 6 15.73 -3.49 24.67
C GLU A 6 16.02 -4.70 25.56
N THR A 7 15.59 -5.88 25.11
CA THR A 7 16.28 -7.14 25.39
C THR A 7 16.32 -7.96 24.10
N GLY A 8 17.53 -8.22 23.62
CA GLY A 8 17.76 -8.97 22.39
C GLY A 8 17.28 -10.41 22.48
N VAL A 9 16.56 -10.84 21.43
CA VAL A 9 16.42 -12.25 21.05
C VAL A 9 16.65 -12.32 19.54
N LEU A 10 17.78 -12.90 19.15
CA LEU A 10 18.02 -13.42 17.80
C LEU A 10 16.98 -14.52 17.53
N CYS A 11 15.87 -14.17 16.88
CA CYS A 11 14.93 -15.14 16.33
C CYS A 11 15.14 -15.25 14.82
N ARG A 12 15.90 -16.27 14.41
CA ARG A 12 15.98 -16.75 13.04
C ARG A 12 14.81 -17.72 12.81
N ILE A 13 13.66 -17.21 12.33
CA ILE A 13 12.62 -18.05 11.71
C ILE A 13 12.02 -17.25 10.56
N GLY A 14 12.05 -17.83 9.36
CA GLY A 14 11.41 -17.27 8.18
C GLY A 14 9.89 -17.43 8.20
N LYS A 15 9.27 -16.69 7.28
CA LYS A 15 7.92 -16.91 6.71
C LYS A 15 6.74 -16.85 7.68
N THR A 16 6.20 -15.64 7.85
CA THR A 16 4.74 -15.40 8.01
C THR A 16 4.39 -13.90 7.91
N GLY A 17 4.81 -13.23 6.83
CA GLY A 17 4.21 -11.93 6.43
C GLY A 17 2.97 -12.09 5.53
N ALA A 18 2.45 -13.32 5.41
CA ALA A 18 1.42 -13.71 4.45
C ALA A 18 0.00 -13.75 5.04
N ALA A 19 -0.24 -13.12 6.20
CA ALA A 19 -1.57 -13.07 6.79
C ALA A 19 -2.11 -11.64 6.74
N MET A 20 -3.05 -11.44 5.82
CA MET A 20 -4.09 -10.39 5.82
C MET A 20 -3.89 -9.16 4.92
N ASN A 21 -3.71 -9.41 3.62
CA ASN A 21 -4.45 -8.63 2.62
C ASN A 21 -5.62 -9.51 2.15
N LYS A 22 -6.81 -9.29 2.73
CA LYS A 22 -8.05 -9.98 2.33
C LYS A 22 -8.88 -9.20 1.29
N GLN A 23 -8.32 -8.18 0.62
CA GLN A 23 -9.08 -7.35 -0.32
C GLN A 23 -8.40 -7.05 -1.67
N GLY A 24 -7.23 -7.64 -1.95
CA GLY A 24 -6.58 -7.58 -3.25
C GLY A 24 -5.57 -8.71 -3.37
N ARG A 25 -5.36 -9.23 -4.57
CA ARG A 25 -4.29 -10.18 -4.83
C ARG A 25 -2.96 -9.56 -4.34
N GLY A 26 -2.20 -10.26 -3.51
CA GLY A 26 -0.90 -9.76 -3.03
C GLY A 26 0.05 -9.48 -4.19
N PHE A 27 1.04 -8.60 -4.00
CA PHE A 27 1.96 -8.14 -5.05
C PHE A 27 2.38 -9.21 -6.06
N GLY A 28 2.90 -10.35 -5.60
CA GLY A 28 3.40 -11.41 -6.47
C GLY A 28 2.34 -11.98 -7.42
N ALA A 29 1.10 -12.13 -6.94
CA ALA A 29 -0.01 -12.60 -7.76
C ALA A 29 -0.45 -11.53 -8.79
N THR A 30 -0.45 -10.26 -8.39
CA THR A 30 -0.78 -9.13 -9.27
C THR A 30 0.28 -8.95 -10.36
N LEU A 31 1.56 -9.03 -10.01
CA LEU A 31 2.67 -8.98 -10.97
C LEU A 31 2.56 -10.12 -11.99
N LYS A 32 2.33 -11.35 -11.53
CA LYS A 32 2.15 -12.51 -12.39
C LYS A 32 0.98 -12.33 -13.35
N GLN A 33 -0.16 -11.84 -12.85
CA GLN A 33 -1.34 -11.58 -13.67
C GLN A 33 -1.04 -10.59 -14.80
N PHE A 34 -0.47 -9.42 -14.50
CA PHE A 34 -0.14 -8.43 -15.52
C PHE A 34 0.88 -8.96 -16.52
N ARG A 35 1.88 -9.70 -16.05
CA ARG A 35 2.87 -10.35 -16.92
C ARG A 35 2.21 -11.33 -17.90
N GLU A 36 1.28 -12.15 -17.43
CA GLU A 36 0.58 -13.15 -18.25
C GLU A 36 -0.37 -12.50 -19.27
N VAL A 37 -1.07 -11.43 -18.89
CA VAL A 37 -1.91 -10.62 -19.80
C VAL A 37 -1.05 -10.05 -20.94
N GLN A 38 0.13 -9.52 -20.62
CA GLN A 38 1.09 -8.99 -21.59
C GLN A 38 1.87 -10.08 -22.34
N ARG A 39 1.63 -11.36 -22.03
CA ARG A 39 2.33 -12.53 -22.62
C ARG A 39 3.85 -12.48 -22.51
N VAL A 40 4.36 -11.92 -21.41
CA VAL A 40 5.79 -11.82 -21.13
C VAL A 40 6.23 -13.01 -20.25
N SER A 41 7.37 -13.64 -20.52
CA SER A 41 7.91 -14.67 -19.62
C SER A 41 8.61 -14.04 -18.42
N GLN A 42 8.78 -14.77 -17.31
CA GLN A 42 9.54 -14.27 -16.15
C GLN A 42 10.96 -13.82 -16.57
N SER A 43 11.63 -14.60 -17.42
CA SER A 43 12.98 -14.27 -17.91
C SER A 43 12.97 -13.00 -18.75
N LYS A 44 11.95 -12.82 -19.60
CA LYS A 44 11.86 -11.63 -20.44
C LYS A 44 11.53 -10.37 -19.64
N LEU A 45 10.70 -10.51 -18.60
CA LEU A 45 10.44 -9.41 -17.68
C LEU A 45 11.70 -9.02 -16.91
N ALA A 46 12.43 -10.01 -16.40
CA ALA A 46 13.68 -9.79 -15.69
C ALA A 46 14.70 -9.05 -16.56
N GLU A 47 14.93 -9.51 -17.79
CA GLU A 47 15.79 -8.86 -18.78
C GLU A 47 15.37 -7.40 -19.03
N ARG A 48 14.09 -7.14 -19.29
CA ARG A 48 13.57 -5.79 -19.56
C ARG A 48 13.69 -4.85 -18.36
N ALA A 49 13.54 -5.38 -17.15
CA ALA A 49 13.58 -4.60 -15.91
C ALA A 49 15.00 -4.47 -15.32
N GLY A 50 16.02 -5.11 -15.92
CA GLY A 50 17.38 -5.09 -15.39
C GLY A 50 17.57 -5.96 -14.14
N PHE A 51 16.78 -7.03 -14.00
CA PHE A 51 16.83 -7.97 -12.88
C PHE A 51 17.21 -9.38 -13.32
N ASP A 52 17.61 -10.19 -12.35
CA ASP A 52 17.76 -11.62 -12.55
C ASP A 52 16.42 -12.36 -12.57
N HIS A 53 16.31 -13.41 -13.39
CA HIS A 53 15.13 -14.28 -13.44
C HIS A 53 14.72 -14.79 -12.04
N SER A 54 15.70 -15.19 -11.23
CA SER A 54 15.46 -15.69 -9.87
C SER A 54 14.86 -14.63 -8.94
N TYR A 55 15.10 -13.34 -9.20
CA TYR A 55 14.48 -12.26 -8.44
C TYR A 55 12.99 -12.15 -8.77
N VAL A 56 12.63 -12.08 -10.06
CA VAL A 56 11.23 -12.05 -10.51
C VAL A 56 10.45 -13.28 -10.04
N SER A 57 11.05 -14.46 -10.11
CA SER A 57 10.45 -15.70 -9.60
C SER A 57 10.15 -15.65 -8.08
N ARG A 58 11.09 -15.09 -7.29
CA ARG A 58 10.91 -14.90 -5.84
C ARG A 58 9.86 -13.83 -5.50
N LEU A 59 9.74 -12.80 -6.33
CA LEU A 59 8.68 -11.79 -6.20
C LEU A 59 7.30 -12.38 -6.48
N GLU A 60 7.12 -13.13 -7.58
CA GLU A 60 5.83 -13.75 -7.94
C GLU A 60 5.36 -14.79 -6.92
N SER A 61 6.31 -15.49 -6.27
CA SER A 61 6.02 -16.45 -5.20
C SER A 61 5.88 -15.81 -3.81
N ALA A 62 5.93 -14.48 -3.70
CA ALA A 62 5.94 -13.74 -2.44
C ALA A 62 7.06 -14.14 -1.46
N ALA A 63 8.13 -14.78 -1.96
CA ALA A 63 9.31 -15.13 -1.18
C ALA A 63 10.24 -13.92 -0.92
N ARG A 64 9.97 -12.78 -1.58
CA ARG A 64 10.71 -11.53 -1.43
C ARG A 64 9.76 -10.33 -1.52
N THR A 65 9.96 -9.35 -0.66
CA THR A 65 9.28 -8.04 -0.72
C THR A 65 10.04 -7.12 -1.68
N PRO A 66 9.36 -6.47 -2.64
CA PRO A 66 10.00 -5.52 -3.56
C PRO A 66 10.27 -4.18 -2.86
N THR A 67 11.21 -3.39 -3.39
CA THR A 67 11.28 -1.95 -3.11
C THR A 67 10.37 -1.17 -4.05
N ARG A 68 10.07 0.10 -3.75
CA ARG A 68 9.27 0.96 -4.64
C ARG A 68 9.89 1.04 -6.03
N GLU A 69 11.19 1.26 -6.11
CA GLU A 69 11.94 1.40 -7.37
C GLU A 69 11.84 0.12 -8.20
N ALA A 70 11.91 -1.05 -7.54
CA ALA A 70 11.77 -2.32 -8.21
C ALA A 70 10.35 -2.50 -8.78
N VAL A 71 9.31 -2.06 -8.07
CA VAL A 71 7.94 -2.08 -8.58
C VAL A 71 7.79 -1.17 -9.80
N GLU A 72 8.34 0.04 -9.75
CA GLU A 72 8.32 1.00 -10.86
C GLU A 72 9.05 0.46 -12.10
N GLN A 73 10.23 -0.14 -11.92
CA GLN A 73 10.98 -0.79 -13.01
C GLN A 73 10.21 -1.95 -13.64
N LEU A 74 9.57 -2.80 -12.83
CA LEU A 74 8.77 -3.93 -13.33
C LEU A 74 7.51 -3.44 -14.07
N ALA A 75 6.81 -2.44 -13.54
CA ALA A 75 5.64 -1.86 -14.18
C ALA A 75 6.01 -1.22 -15.53
N SER A 76 7.12 -0.48 -15.58
CA SER A 76 7.64 0.11 -16.81
C SER A 76 8.06 -0.96 -17.82
N ALA A 77 8.73 -2.03 -17.39
CA ALA A 77 9.15 -3.14 -18.26
C ALA A 77 7.98 -3.94 -18.85
N LEU A 78 6.84 -3.96 -18.17
CA LEU A 78 5.57 -4.51 -18.64
C LEU A 78 4.77 -3.53 -19.52
N GLY A 79 5.18 -2.26 -19.59
CA GLY A 79 4.46 -1.21 -20.31
C GLY A 79 3.07 -0.95 -19.74
N LEU A 80 2.92 -1.03 -18.42
CA LEU A 80 1.62 -0.85 -17.78
C LEU A 80 1.13 0.61 -17.90
N PRO A 81 -0.15 0.85 -18.23
CA PRO A 81 -0.75 2.17 -18.13
C PRO A 81 -0.79 2.63 -16.66
N HIS A 82 -0.95 3.94 -16.44
CA HIS A 82 -0.91 4.55 -15.10
C HIS A 82 -1.79 3.83 -14.07
N VAL A 83 -3.02 3.49 -14.43
CA VAL A 83 -3.97 2.79 -13.54
C VAL A 83 -3.44 1.43 -13.08
N GLU A 84 -2.89 0.64 -13.99
CA GLU A 84 -2.34 -0.69 -13.67
C GLU A 84 -1.02 -0.59 -12.92
N HIS A 85 -0.23 0.42 -13.24
CA HIS A 85 0.99 0.75 -12.52
C HIS A 85 0.69 1.11 -11.06
N ASP A 86 -0.32 1.93 -10.82
CA ASP A 86 -0.71 2.33 -9.47
C ASP A 86 -1.35 1.16 -8.71
N ALA A 87 -2.09 0.30 -9.41
CA ALA A 87 -2.58 -0.95 -8.84
C ALA A 87 -1.43 -1.89 -8.40
N LEU A 88 -0.34 -1.95 -9.18
CA LEU A 88 0.84 -2.74 -8.82
C LEU A 88 1.60 -2.15 -7.62
N LEU A 89 1.72 -0.82 -7.55
CA LEU A 89 2.26 -0.11 -6.37
C LEU A 89 1.41 -0.40 -5.12
N ALA A 90 0.09 -0.23 -5.21
CA ALA A 90 -0.83 -0.51 -4.11
C ALA A 90 -0.77 -1.97 -3.65
N ALA A 91 -0.65 -2.92 -4.58
CA ALA A 91 -0.49 -4.34 -4.25
C ALA A 91 0.82 -4.67 -3.51
N ALA A 92 1.85 -3.83 -3.69
CA ALA A 92 3.12 -3.88 -2.95
C ALA A 92 3.10 -3.10 -1.62
N GLY A 93 1.99 -2.44 -1.29
CA GLY A 93 1.88 -1.59 -0.10
C GLY A 93 2.36 -0.15 -0.31
N PHE A 94 2.69 0.25 -1.55
CA PHE A 94 3.10 1.61 -1.86
C PHE A 94 1.90 2.47 -2.29
N LEU A 95 1.96 3.76 -2.01
CA LEU A 95 0.97 4.71 -2.52
C LEU A 95 1.12 4.94 -4.04
N PRO A 96 0.01 5.17 -4.76
CA PRO A 96 0.03 5.74 -6.10
C PRO A 96 0.83 7.06 -6.14
N ARG A 97 1.41 7.38 -7.30
CA ARG A 97 2.32 8.53 -7.44
C ARG A 97 1.65 9.86 -7.10
N GLU A 98 0.43 10.07 -7.59
CA GLU A 98 -0.34 11.28 -7.38
C GLU A 98 -0.62 11.48 -5.89
N VAL A 99 -1.02 10.41 -5.20
CA VAL A 99 -1.26 10.44 -3.75
C VAL A 99 0.03 10.70 -2.98
N SER A 100 1.13 10.06 -3.37
CA SER A 100 2.44 10.30 -2.75
C SER A 100 2.88 11.76 -2.90
N SER A 101 2.58 12.40 -4.03
CA SER A 101 2.93 13.79 -4.31
C SER A 101 2.08 14.75 -3.48
N LEU A 102 0.78 14.48 -3.33
CA LEU A 102 -0.12 15.26 -2.47
C LEU A 102 0.30 15.19 -1.00
N LEU A 103 0.69 14.01 -0.53
CA LEU A 103 1.08 13.80 0.87
C LEU A 103 2.51 14.24 1.19
N ALA A 104 3.35 14.49 0.19
CA ALA A 104 4.71 15.00 0.41
C ALA A 104 4.71 16.37 1.12
N ALA A 105 3.63 17.14 1.00
CA ALA A 105 3.45 18.39 1.73
C ALA A 105 3.07 18.20 3.22
N GLU A 106 2.69 16.97 3.61
CA GLU A 106 2.14 16.65 4.93
C GLU A 106 3.04 15.59 5.61
N PRO A 107 4.15 16.02 6.25
CA PRO A 107 5.15 15.10 6.78
C PRO A 107 4.61 14.17 7.88
N GLU A 108 3.60 14.59 8.63
CA GLU A 108 2.94 13.80 9.67
C GLU A 108 2.18 12.61 9.08
N ILE A 109 1.52 12.79 7.93
CA ILE A 109 0.78 11.70 7.28
C ILE A 109 1.74 10.64 6.75
N THR A 110 2.86 11.06 6.17
CA THR A 110 3.91 10.14 5.70
C THR A 110 4.46 9.28 6.85
N GLN A 111 4.74 9.88 8.02
CA GLN A 111 5.19 9.14 9.21
C GLN A 111 4.17 8.10 9.70
N VAL A 112 2.88 8.44 9.67
CA VAL A 112 1.82 7.51 10.05
C VAL A 112 1.76 6.33 9.08
N LEU A 113 1.93 6.57 7.78
CA LEU A 113 1.94 5.52 6.78
C LEU A 113 3.14 4.59 6.93
N ASP A 114 4.34 5.13 7.15
CA ASP A 114 5.55 4.35 7.41
C ASP A 114 5.36 3.44 8.64
N LEU A 115 4.78 3.98 9.71
CA LEU A 115 4.46 3.22 10.92
C LEU A 115 3.49 2.07 10.62
N LEU A 116 2.44 2.32 9.84
CA LEU A 116 1.44 1.31 9.49
C LEU A 116 2.01 0.19 8.59
N GLN A 117 3.04 0.49 7.80
CA GLN A 117 3.71 -0.47 6.91
C GLN A 117 4.85 -1.25 7.59
N ASN A 118 5.34 -0.77 8.74
CA ASN A 118 6.45 -1.40 9.44
C ASN A 118 5.99 -2.63 10.22
N ASP A 119 6.37 -3.83 9.77
CA ASP A 119 6.07 -5.11 10.42
C ASP A 119 6.78 -5.33 11.77
N ALA A 120 7.78 -4.50 12.10
CA ALA A 120 8.38 -4.52 13.43
C ALA A 120 7.47 -3.85 14.48
N VAL A 121 6.49 -3.03 14.06
CA VAL A 121 5.56 -2.37 14.96
C VAL A 121 4.45 -3.36 15.36
N PRO A 122 4.16 -3.54 16.67
CA PRO A 122 3.12 -4.47 17.12
C PRO A 122 1.75 -4.18 16.50
N GLU A 123 1.05 -5.24 16.08
CA GLU A 123 -0.24 -5.10 15.38
C GLU A 123 -1.29 -4.33 16.19
N ALA A 124 -1.31 -4.50 17.52
CA ALA A 124 -2.23 -3.75 18.38
C ALA A 124 -2.02 -2.23 18.29
N TYR A 125 -0.77 -1.79 18.13
CA TYR A 125 -0.45 -0.37 17.97
C TYR A 125 -0.89 0.13 16.58
N ARG A 126 -0.58 -0.63 15.52
CA ARG A 126 -1.04 -0.29 14.15
C ARG A 126 -2.56 -0.25 14.06
N ALA A 127 -3.26 -1.17 14.73
CA ALA A 127 -4.71 -1.18 14.81
C ALA A 127 -5.28 0.05 15.53
N ASN A 128 -4.67 0.49 16.63
CA ASN A 128 -5.05 1.72 17.33
C ASN A 128 -4.90 2.96 16.43
N ILE A 129 -3.79 3.05 15.69
CA ILE A 129 -3.58 4.15 14.74
C ILE A 129 -4.64 4.14 13.63
N ARG A 130 -4.97 2.97 13.07
CA ARG A 130 -6.06 2.87 12.07
C ARG A 130 -7.39 3.35 12.63
N GLU A 131 -7.71 2.99 13.87
CA GLU A 131 -8.94 3.44 14.52
C GLU A 131 -8.93 4.95 14.76
N THR A 132 -7.80 5.50 15.19
CA THR A 132 -7.65 6.96 15.39
C THR A 132 -7.87 7.72 14.08
N LEU A 133 -7.27 7.27 12.99
CA LEU A 133 -7.48 7.86 11.65
C LEU A 133 -8.94 7.76 11.21
N ARG A 134 -9.60 6.62 11.48
CA ARG A 134 -11.03 6.44 11.19
C ARG A 134 -11.87 7.47 11.93
N LEU A 135 -11.65 7.62 13.23
CA LEU A 135 -12.40 8.57 14.06
C LEU A 135 -12.19 10.01 13.61
N LEU A 136 -10.95 10.39 13.27
CA LEU A 136 -10.67 11.70 12.68
C LEU A 136 -11.47 11.90 11.39
N ALA A 137 -11.34 10.98 10.44
CA ALA A 137 -12.03 11.07 9.14
C ALA A 137 -13.56 11.16 9.29
N GLU A 138 -14.16 10.39 10.19
CA GLU A 138 -15.60 10.44 10.48
C GLU A 138 -16.00 11.77 11.13
N GLY A 139 -15.21 12.28 12.08
CA GLY A 139 -15.45 13.57 12.72
C GLY A 139 -15.49 14.72 11.73
N TRP A 140 -14.51 14.79 10.82
CA TRP A 140 -14.48 15.80 9.76
C TRP A 140 -15.63 15.64 8.78
N ARG A 141 -16.03 14.40 8.44
CA ARG A 141 -17.16 14.15 7.54
C ARG A 141 -18.46 14.75 8.07
N LEU A 142 -18.71 14.63 9.37
CA LEU A 142 -19.89 15.20 10.02
C LEU A 142 -19.80 16.73 10.14
N ALA A 143 -18.62 17.28 10.38
CA ALA A 143 -18.41 18.73 10.45
C ALA A 143 -18.55 19.43 9.09
N LEU A 144 -18.17 18.74 8.00
CA LEU A 144 -18.14 19.28 6.63
C LEU A 144 -19.37 18.93 5.79
N THR A 145 -20.30 18.11 6.29
CA THR A 145 -21.60 17.95 5.63
C THR A 145 -22.35 19.27 5.70
N PRO A 146 -22.65 19.95 4.57
CA PRO A 146 -23.47 21.15 4.62
C PRO A 146 -24.83 20.76 5.19
N ALA A 147 -25.26 21.44 6.25
CA ALA A 147 -26.62 21.31 6.75
C ALA A 147 -27.56 21.47 5.54
N LYS A 148 -28.39 20.45 5.25
CA LYS A 148 -29.49 20.62 4.32
C LYS A 148 -30.28 21.83 4.85
N THR A 149 -30.18 22.96 4.16
CA THR A 149 -31.02 24.12 4.39
C THR A 149 -32.45 23.65 4.17
N GLY A 150 -33.12 23.32 5.27
CA GLY A 150 -34.53 22.93 5.26
C GLY A 150 -35.31 24.07 4.63
N GLY A 151 -36.07 23.75 3.59
CA GLY A 151 -36.96 24.67 2.93
C GLY A 151 -37.96 25.25 3.92
N LEU A 152 -37.70 26.46 4.37
CA LEU A 152 -38.72 27.37 4.87
C LEU A 152 -38.97 28.37 3.75
N ASN A 153 -39.94 28.06 2.89
CA ASN A 153 -40.67 29.05 2.10
C ASN A 153 -41.92 28.40 1.52
N GLY A 154 -43.09 28.84 2.00
CA GLY A 154 -44.37 28.41 1.46
C GLY A 154 -45.58 28.56 2.38
N VAL A 155 -45.63 29.56 3.26
CA VAL A 155 -46.93 30.06 3.79
C VAL A 155 -47.12 31.47 3.23
N ALA A 156 -47.78 31.55 2.07
CA ALA A 156 -48.42 32.75 1.55
C ALA A 156 -49.29 32.37 0.34
N ALA A 157 -50.57 32.07 0.60
CA ALA A 157 -51.76 32.50 -0.17
C ALA A 157 -53.00 31.89 0.50
#